data_AF-A0A358RKF6-F1
#
_entry.id   AF-A0A358RKF6-F1
#
_cell.length_a   1.000
_cell.length_b   1.000
_cell.length_c   1.000
_cell.angle_alpha   90.00
_cell.angle_beta   90.00
_cell.angle_gamma   90.00
#
_symmetry.space_group_name_H-M   'P 1'
#
loop_
_entity.id
_entity.type
_entity.pdbx_description
1 polymer ?
#
loop_
_entity_poly.entity_id
_entity_poly.type
_entity_poly.pdbx_seq_one_letter_code
_entity_poly.pdbx_strand_id
1 'polypeptide(L)'
;MNAKIFVVCHDPKQIDERIFQYPYVPICVGAKKDEFSPRFLRDDIGDNIADKNAVYNEMTAVYSVYKRLDEFENTDLIGFVHYRRFFAFSSNARIYNERSKFTDEFFDEIKLDENKLNEIFSKCDFVAPVPAYRKSVEENFKKAHGDDLSVINDIIDKQYPEFSAAKNEYFCGNKAYFFNMFVFKKDTFKRYCELIFPILFEYEKRRKNKDERMFVSER
;
A
#
# COMPACT_ATOMS: atom_id res chain seq x y z
N MET A 1 18.55 -3.85 -9.57
CA MET A 1 17.32 -3.02 -9.58
C MET A 1 17.41 -2.11 -8.38
N ASN A 2 17.32 -0.80 -8.59
CA ASN A 2 17.29 0.19 -7.52
C ASN A 2 15.85 0.39 -7.03
N ALA A 3 15.66 0.44 -5.71
CA ALA A 3 14.32 0.52 -5.11
C ALA A 3 14.16 1.72 -4.17
N LYS A 4 12.95 2.24 -4.12
CA LYS A 4 12.45 3.12 -3.05
C LYS A 4 11.19 2.50 -2.47
N ILE A 5 11.27 2.05 -1.22
CA ILE A 5 10.14 1.51 -0.46
C ILE A 5 9.74 2.53 0.59
N PHE A 6 8.64 3.23 0.36
CA PHE A 6 8.14 4.28 1.24
C PHE A 6 7.52 3.67 2.49
N VAL A 7 8.05 4.04 3.66
CA VAL A 7 7.55 3.63 4.97
C VAL A 7 6.57 4.69 5.45
N VAL A 8 5.28 4.38 5.40
CA VAL A 8 4.20 5.34 5.70
C VAL A 8 4.03 5.47 7.21
N CYS A 9 4.28 6.68 7.72
CA CYS A 9 4.35 6.99 9.14
C CYS A 9 3.30 8.04 9.54
N HIS A 10 2.55 7.81 10.62
CA HIS A 10 1.60 8.80 11.17
C HIS A 10 1.82 9.10 12.66
N ASP A 11 2.72 8.38 13.34
CA ASP A 11 3.04 8.58 14.74
C ASP A 11 4.55 8.53 14.96
N PRO A 12 5.24 9.67 15.19
CA PRO A 12 6.69 9.71 15.33
C PRO A 12 7.19 8.94 16.56
N LYS A 13 6.33 8.69 17.55
CA LYS A 13 6.68 7.99 18.81
C LYS A 13 6.88 6.48 18.65
N GLN A 14 6.50 5.91 17.50
CA GLN A 14 6.45 4.46 17.29
C GLN A 14 7.44 3.98 16.22
N ILE A 15 8.49 4.77 15.99
CA ILE A 15 9.44 4.56 14.91
C ILE A 15 10.83 4.24 15.47
N ASP A 16 11.52 3.30 14.85
CA ASP A 16 12.95 3.07 15.05
C ASP A 16 13.71 3.61 13.84
N GLU A 17 14.61 4.55 14.08
CA GLU A 17 15.36 5.26 13.03
C GLU A 17 16.22 4.32 12.17
N ARG A 18 16.55 3.11 12.68
CA ARG A 18 17.30 2.08 11.94
C ARG A 18 16.53 1.52 10.76
N ILE A 19 15.20 1.69 10.71
CA ILE A 19 14.35 1.28 9.59
C ILE A 19 14.80 1.96 8.29
N PHE A 20 15.19 3.24 8.37
CA PHE A 20 15.37 4.09 7.20
C PHE A 20 16.78 3.98 6.62
N GLN A 21 17.13 2.75 6.28
CA GLN A 21 18.28 2.39 5.47
C GLN A 21 17.78 1.90 4.11
N TYR A 22 18.64 1.91 3.09
CA TYR A 22 18.28 1.40 1.76
C TYR A 22 17.56 0.04 1.87
N PRO A 23 16.42 -0.18 1.17
CA PRO A 23 15.71 0.74 0.26
C PRO A 23 14.57 1.56 0.91
N TYR A 24 14.47 1.57 2.24
CA TYR A 24 13.36 2.17 2.98
C TYR A 24 13.48 3.70 3.10
N VAL A 25 12.47 4.41 2.61
CA VAL A 25 12.40 5.87 2.58
C VAL A 25 11.27 6.36 3.50
N PRO A 26 11.54 7.25 4.47
CA PRO A 26 10.50 7.77 5.36
C PRO A 26 9.52 8.69 4.62
N ILE A 27 8.21 8.45 4.78
CA ILE A 27 7.16 9.41 4.40
C ILE A 27 6.16 9.57 5.54
N CYS A 28 5.85 10.81 5.93
CA CYS A 28 4.89 11.12 6.98
C CYS A 28 3.53 11.57 6.39
N VAL A 29 2.46 11.15 7.05
CA VAL A 29 1.06 11.42 6.68
C VAL A 29 0.23 11.83 7.90
N GLY A 30 -0.95 12.40 7.66
CA GLY A 30 -1.92 12.71 8.72
C GLY A 30 -1.58 13.92 9.58
N ALA A 31 -2.25 14.05 10.73
CA ALA A 31 -2.26 15.30 11.50
C ALA A 31 -0.92 15.66 12.18
N LYS A 32 -0.03 14.68 12.41
CA LYS A 32 1.21 14.88 13.17
C LYS A 32 2.43 15.20 12.31
N LYS A 33 2.25 15.55 11.03
CA LYS A 33 3.36 15.74 10.08
C LYS A 33 4.43 16.73 10.54
N ASP A 34 4.04 17.78 11.28
CA ASP A 34 4.97 18.79 11.79
C ASP A 34 5.81 18.32 12.99
N GLU A 35 5.48 17.16 13.59
CA GLU A 35 6.28 16.53 14.64
C GLU A 35 7.42 15.66 14.08
N PHE A 36 7.46 15.41 12.77
CA PHE A 36 8.48 14.57 12.15
C PHE A 36 9.76 15.35 11.82
N SER A 37 10.88 14.63 11.81
CA SER A 37 12.15 15.17 11.33
C SER A 37 12.05 15.62 9.86
N PRO A 38 12.72 16.73 9.45
CA PRO A 38 12.72 17.21 8.06
C PRO A 38 13.18 16.20 7.00
N ARG A 39 13.83 15.11 7.41
CA ARG A 39 14.23 14.02 6.52
C ARG A 39 13.04 13.20 5.98
N PHE A 40 11.88 13.27 6.64
CA PHE A 40 10.67 12.57 6.19
C PHE A 40 10.10 13.32 4.99
N LEU A 41 9.81 12.59 3.91
CA LEU A 41 8.99 13.14 2.85
C LEU A 41 7.60 13.43 3.41
N ARG A 42 6.96 14.49 2.92
CA ARG A 42 5.57 14.79 3.27
C ARG A 42 4.66 14.44 2.11
N ASP A 43 3.46 13.98 2.44
CA ASP A 43 2.40 13.71 1.45
C ASP A 43 1.64 14.96 1.00
N ASP A 44 1.85 16.12 1.65
CA ASP A 44 1.15 17.39 1.39
C ASP A 44 1.92 18.39 0.51
N ILE A 45 2.87 17.90 -0.28
CA ILE A 45 3.66 18.71 -1.21
C ILE A 45 3.20 18.44 -2.65
N GLY A 46 3.02 19.51 -3.42
CA GLY A 46 2.61 19.44 -4.83
C GLY A 46 1.15 19.01 -5.00
N ASP A 47 0.86 18.27 -6.08
CA ASP A 47 -0.46 17.66 -6.29
C ASP A 47 -0.66 16.49 -5.30
N ASN A 48 -1.64 16.63 -4.40
CA ASN A 48 -1.86 15.70 -3.30
C ASN A 48 -3.33 15.64 -2.84
N ILE A 49 -3.60 14.65 -1.97
CA ILE A 49 -4.89 14.45 -1.29
C ILE A 49 -4.68 14.30 0.23
N ALA A 50 -3.68 14.97 0.79
CA ALA A 50 -3.23 14.76 2.17
C ALA A 50 -4.26 15.20 3.22
N ASP A 51 -5.11 16.18 2.88
CA ASP A 51 -6.27 16.60 3.66
C ASP A 51 -7.29 15.47 3.85
N LYS A 52 -7.29 14.46 2.97
CA LYS A 52 -8.15 13.27 3.03
C LYS A 52 -7.56 12.10 3.82
N ASN A 53 -6.45 12.29 4.55
CA ASN A 53 -5.78 11.19 5.25
C ASN A 53 -6.67 10.46 6.27
N ALA A 54 -7.64 11.15 6.89
CA ALA A 54 -8.59 10.53 7.80
C ALA A 54 -9.38 9.37 7.14
N VAL A 55 -9.59 9.46 5.83
CA VAL A 55 -10.46 8.57 5.05
C VAL A 55 -9.64 7.66 4.13
N TYR A 56 -8.60 8.19 3.47
CA TYR A 56 -7.72 7.48 2.53
C TYR A 56 -6.51 6.82 3.20
N ASN A 57 -6.17 7.22 4.43
CA ASN A 57 -5.01 6.76 5.18
C ASN A 57 -3.74 6.69 4.32
N GLU A 58 -3.09 5.54 4.23
CA GLU A 58 -1.81 5.38 3.52
C GLU A 58 -1.91 5.68 2.03
N MET A 59 -3.10 5.65 1.43
CA MET A 59 -3.29 6.00 0.02
C MET A 59 -2.96 7.47 -0.28
N THR A 60 -2.95 8.35 0.74
CA THR A 60 -2.47 9.73 0.59
C THR A 60 -0.97 9.80 0.25
N ALA A 61 -0.14 8.98 0.91
CA ALA A 61 1.26 8.81 0.56
C ALA A 61 1.43 8.19 -0.83
N VAL A 62 0.64 7.16 -1.15
CA VAL A 62 0.67 6.52 -2.47
C VAL A 62 0.38 7.53 -3.58
N TYR A 63 -0.66 8.35 -3.42
CA TYR A 63 -1.02 9.39 -4.39
C TYR A 63 0.07 10.45 -4.54
N SER A 64 0.60 10.94 -3.41
CA SER A 64 1.63 11.97 -3.41
C SER A 64 2.91 11.51 -4.13
N VAL A 65 3.31 10.25 -3.95
CA VAL A 65 4.44 9.66 -4.69
C VAL A 65 4.10 9.47 -6.16
N TYR A 66 2.89 9.03 -6.49
CA TYR A 66 2.42 8.90 -7.87
C TYR A 66 2.53 10.23 -8.63
N LYS A 67 2.12 11.34 -8.01
CA LYS A 67 2.21 12.68 -8.60
C LYS A 67 3.61 13.25 -8.70
N ARG A 68 4.58 12.64 -8.01
CA ARG A 68 5.98 13.02 -7.98
C ARG A 68 6.90 11.96 -8.56
N LEU A 69 6.38 11.08 -9.42
CA LEU A 69 7.15 9.95 -9.97
C LEU A 69 8.43 10.38 -10.70
N ASP A 70 8.44 11.59 -11.25
CA ASP A 70 9.58 12.20 -11.94
C ASP A 70 10.71 12.58 -10.96
N GLU A 71 10.44 12.76 -9.67
CA GLU A 71 11.50 12.94 -8.65
C GLU A 71 12.32 11.65 -8.40
N PHE A 72 11.86 10.52 -8.95
CA PHE A 72 12.44 9.19 -8.75
C PHE A 72 12.92 8.56 -10.06
N GLU A 73 13.53 9.33 -10.98
CA GLU A 73 13.98 8.85 -12.31
C GLU A 73 14.84 7.59 -12.25
N ASN A 74 15.85 7.55 -11.36
CA ASN A 74 16.78 6.41 -11.26
C ASN A 74 16.24 5.25 -10.41
N THR A 75 14.92 5.09 -10.28
CA THR A 75 14.28 4.07 -9.43
C THR A 75 13.53 3.05 -10.29
N ASP A 76 13.92 1.78 -10.22
CA ASP A 76 13.27 0.69 -10.96
C ASP A 76 12.02 0.18 -10.23
N LEU A 77 12.06 0.19 -8.89
CA LEU A 77 11.05 -0.39 -8.02
C LEU A 77 10.48 0.64 -7.04
N ILE A 78 9.16 0.77 -7.00
CA ILE A 78 8.42 1.62 -6.05
C ILE A 78 7.61 0.71 -5.13
N GLY A 79 7.76 0.89 -3.82
CA GLY A 79 7.02 0.11 -2.83
C GLY A 79 6.49 0.93 -1.68
N PHE A 80 5.54 0.36 -0.96
CA PHE A 80 4.93 0.95 0.23
C PHE A 80 4.80 -0.11 1.31
N VAL A 81 5.17 0.28 2.53
CA VAL A 81 4.99 -0.51 3.75
C VAL A 81 4.49 0.41 4.86
N HIS A 82 3.86 -0.17 5.89
CA HIS A 82 3.49 0.59 7.07
C HIS A 82 4.70 0.74 8.01
N TYR A 83 4.73 1.78 8.84
CA TYR A 83 5.79 1.99 9.84
C TYR A 83 5.96 0.86 10.88
N ARG A 84 5.00 -0.07 10.98
CA ARG A 84 5.05 -1.24 11.87
C ARG A 84 4.78 -2.58 11.18
N ARG A 85 4.74 -2.64 9.84
CA ARG A 85 4.52 -3.89 9.09
C ARG A 85 5.40 -3.91 7.86
N PHE A 86 6.22 -4.95 7.73
CA PHE A 86 7.25 -5.07 6.71
C PHE A 86 7.18 -6.44 6.05
N PHE A 87 7.67 -6.52 4.81
CA PHE A 87 7.89 -7.80 4.16
C PHE A 87 9.15 -8.45 4.71
N ALA A 88 9.05 -9.71 5.11
CA ALA A 88 10.19 -10.53 5.49
C ALA A 88 10.62 -11.36 4.28
N PHE A 89 11.88 -11.23 3.88
CA PHE A 89 12.44 -11.92 2.71
C PHE A 89 13.38 -13.07 3.10
N SER A 90 13.26 -13.54 4.35
CA SER A 90 13.99 -14.71 4.84
C SER A 90 13.27 -15.98 4.40
N SER A 91 14.03 -17.03 4.06
CA SER A 91 13.47 -18.37 3.81
C SER A 91 12.77 -18.96 5.04
N ASN A 92 13.10 -18.47 6.23
CA ASN A 92 12.49 -18.87 7.50
C ASN A 92 11.31 -17.95 7.91
N ALA A 93 10.93 -16.99 7.06
CA ALA A 93 9.85 -16.06 7.36
C ALA A 93 8.51 -16.80 7.54
N ARG A 94 7.79 -16.43 8.61
CA ARG A 94 6.42 -16.89 8.84
C ARG A 94 5.45 -15.98 8.08
N ILE A 95 4.32 -16.53 7.65
CA ILE A 95 3.24 -15.78 6.96
C ILE A 95 2.73 -14.59 7.80
N TYR A 96 2.79 -14.71 9.12
CA TYR A 96 2.54 -13.63 10.06
C TYR A 96 3.42 -13.81 11.29
N ASN A 97 4.16 -12.75 11.68
CA ASN A 97 5.03 -12.77 12.84
C ASN A 97 4.89 -11.45 13.61
N GLU A 98 4.10 -11.47 14.68
CA GLU A 98 3.91 -10.31 15.53
C GLU A 98 5.03 -10.22 16.57
N ARG A 99 5.62 -9.03 16.71
CA ARG A 99 6.71 -8.76 17.64
C ARG A 99 6.33 -7.60 18.53
N SER A 100 6.72 -7.66 19.80
CA SER A 100 6.45 -6.60 20.77
C SER A 100 7.36 -5.38 20.63
N LYS A 101 8.53 -5.54 19.99
CA LYS A 101 9.52 -4.47 19.77
C LYS A 101 10.39 -4.77 18.56
N PHE A 102 11.09 -3.74 18.07
CA PHE A 102 12.16 -3.88 17.10
C PHE A 102 13.37 -4.58 17.74
N THR A 103 13.94 -5.56 17.04
CA THR A 103 15.13 -6.32 17.47
C THR A 103 16.11 -6.42 16.31
N ASP A 104 17.36 -6.78 16.57
CA ASP A 104 18.36 -6.91 15.51
C ASP A 104 17.96 -8.01 14.50
N GLU A 105 17.35 -9.10 14.97
CA GLU A 105 16.82 -10.15 14.08
C GLU A 105 15.70 -9.64 13.16
N PHE A 106 14.89 -8.69 13.63
CA PHE A 106 13.88 -8.05 12.77
C PHE A 106 14.56 -7.27 11.64
N PHE A 107 15.60 -6.49 11.94
CA PHE A 107 16.32 -5.71 10.93
C PHE A 107 17.02 -6.62 9.90
N ASP A 108 17.56 -7.75 10.34
CA ASP A 108 18.13 -8.75 9.44
C ASP A 108 17.08 -9.38 8.51
N GLU A 109 15.86 -9.65 9.00
CA GLU A 109 14.78 -10.25 8.21
C GLU A 109 14.21 -9.33 7.11
N ILE A 110 14.19 -8.01 7.37
CA ILE A 110 13.67 -7.01 6.43
C ILE A 110 14.75 -6.43 5.52
N LYS A 111 16.02 -6.77 5.76
CA LYS A 111 17.17 -6.25 5.02
C LYS A 111 17.05 -6.59 3.54
N LEU A 112 17.22 -5.57 2.72
CA LEU A 112 17.18 -5.65 1.27
C LEU A 112 18.38 -4.91 0.69
N ASP A 113 19.05 -5.53 -0.26
CA ASP A 113 20.04 -4.92 -1.12
C ASP A 113 19.64 -5.14 -2.59
N GLU A 114 20.39 -4.52 -3.51
CA GLU A 114 20.11 -4.64 -4.95
C GLU A 114 20.18 -6.10 -5.45
N ASN A 115 21.07 -6.92 -4.91
CA ASN A 115 21.23 -8.32 -5.32
C ASN A 115 19.99 -9.13 -4.93
N LYS A 116 19.50 -8.95 -3.70
CA LYS A 116 18.29 -9.63 -3.22
C LYS A 116 17.05 -9.17 -3.97
N LEU A 117 16.94 -7.88 -4.28
CA LEU A 117 15.86 -7.34 -5.11
C LEU A 117 15.90 -7.93 -6.53
N ASN A 118 17.07 -8.01 -7.16
CA ASN A 118 17.24 -8.67 -8.46
C ASN A 118 16.82 -10.14 -8.40
N GLU A 119 17.21 -10.86 -7.34
CA GLU A 119 16.84 -12.27 -7.17
C GLU A 119 15.31 -12.43 -7.05
N ILE A 120 14.66 -11.61 -6.24
CA ILE A 120 13.19 -11.65 -6.05
C ILE A 120 12.48 -11.36 -7.38
N PHE A 121 12.81 -10.24 -8.02
CA PHE A 121 12.13 -9.81 -9.25
C PHE A 121 12.53 -10.58 -10.51
N SER A 122 13.52 -11.48 -10.42
CA SER A 122 13.74 -12.50 -11.45
C SER A 122 12.67 -13.60 -11.44
N LYS A 123 11.91 -13.73 -10.35
CA LYS A 123 10.91 -14.80 -10.12
C LYS A 123 9.47 -14.29 -10.08
N CYS A 124 9.25 -12.99 -9.93
CA CYS A 124 7.92 -12.40 -9.81
C CYS A 124 7.85 -10.98 -10.40
N ASP A 125 6.64 -10.55 -10.75
CA ASP A 125 6.39 -9.18 -11.25
C ASP A 125 6.21 -8.14 -10.14
N PHE A 126 5.78 -8.58 -8.96
CA PHE A 126 5.57 -7.74 -7.79
C PHE A 126 5.64 -8.51 -6.48
N VAL A 127 5.80 -7.77 -5.39
CA VAL A 127 5.68 -8.26 -4.01
C VAL A 127 4.40 -7.69 -3.39
N ALA A 128 3.63 -8.54 -2.72
CA ALA A 128 2.45 -8.18 -1.94
C ALA A 128 2.31 -9.13 -0.74
N PRO A 129 1.46 -8.81 0.25
CA PRO A 129 1.21 -9.71 1.38
C PRO A 129 0.68 -11.07 0.93
N VAL A 130 0.96 -12.11 1.72
CA VAL A 130 0.34 -13.43 1.52
C VAL A 130 -1.17 -13.32 1.82
N PRO A 131 -2.06 -13.92 1.02
CA PRO A 131 -3.49 -13.77 1.24
C PRO A 131 -3.94 -14.51 2.51
N ALA A 132 -4.98 -13.98 3.15
CA ALA A 132 -5.74 -14.74 4.13
C ALA A 132 -6.91 -15.45 3.44
N TYR A 133 -7.12 -16.72 3.79
CA TYR A 133 -8.20 -17.50 3.21
C TYR A 133 -9.54 -17.20 3.88
N ARG A 134 -10.57 -16.96 3.07
CA ARG A 134 -11.96 -16.64 3.47
C ARG A 134 -12.94 -17.47 2.65
N LYS A 135 -14.23 -17.46 3.02
CA LYS A 135 -15.27 -18.11 2.20
C LYS A 135 -15.40 -17.45 0.83
N SER A 136 -15.56 -16.13 0.82
CA SER A 136 -15.33 -15.26 -0.33
C SER A 136 -14.79 -13.91 0.13
N VAL A 137 -14.10 -13.19 -0.75
CA VAL A 137 -13.63 -11.82 -0.47
C VAL A 137 -14.82 -10.90 -0.22
N GLU A 138 -15.85 -10.97 -1.07
CA GLU A 138 -17.02 -10.10 -0.97
C GLU A 138 -17.82 -10.34 0.30
N GLU A 139 -18.12 -11.59 0.66
CA GLU A 139 -18.85 -11.89 1.90
C GLU A 139 -18.04 -11.49 3.13
N ASN A 140 -16.70 -11.65 3.09
CA ASN A 140 -15.86 -11.23 4.20
C ASN A 140 -15.86 -9.71 4.37
N PHE A 141 -15.73 -8.96 3.29
CA PHE A 141 -15.81 -7.51 3.31
C PHE A 141 -17.18 -7.05 3.81
N LYS A 142 -18.26 -7.61 3.26
CA LYS A 142 -19.63 -7.24 3.61
C LYS A 142 -19.94 -7.39 5.10
N LYS A 143 -19.41 -8.44 5.72
CA LYS A 143 -19.55 -8.67 7.18
C LYS A 143 -18.77 -7.65 8.02
N ALA A 144 -17.64 -7.16 7.53
CA ALA A 144 -16.76 -6.26 8.29
C ALA A 144 -17.08 -4.78 8.07
N HIS A 145 -17.48 -4.40 6.85
CA HIS A 145 -17.54 -3.01 6.38
C HIS A 145 -18.85 -2.69 5.64
N GLY A 146 -19.81 -3.61 5.61
CA GLY A 146 -21.06 -3.41 4.87
C GLY A 146 -20.88 -3.51 3.36
N ASP A 147 -21.88 -3.04 2.62
CA ASP A 147 -22.05 -3.34 1.20
C ASP A 147 -21.27 -2.41 0.25
N ASP A 148 -20.19 -1.76 0.68
CA ASP A 148 -19.47 -0.78 -0.15
C ASP A 148 -18.90 -1.37 -1.45
N LEU A 149 -18.60 -2.68 -1.46
CA LEU A 149 -18.15 -3.37 -2.68
C LEU A 149 -19.22 -3.42 -3.78
N SER A 150 -20.52 -3.27 -3.47
CA SER A 150 -21.54 -3.18 -4.52
C SER A 150 -21.40 -1.90 -5.34
N VAL A 151 -20.95 -0.81 -4.72
CA VAL A 151 -20.63 0.45 -5.40
C VAL A 151 -19.38 0.30 -6.25
N ILE A 152 -18.34 -0.38 -5.74
CA ILE A 152 -17.12 -0.67 -6.50
C ILE A 152 -17.43 -1.57 -7.71
N ASN A 153 -18.25 -2.61 -7.53
CA ASN A 153 -18.74 -3.46 -8.60
C ASN A 153 -19.40 -2.63 -9.71
N ASP A 154 -20.33 -1.73 -9.36
CA ASP A 154 -21.01 -0.86 -10.33
C ASP A 154 -20.05 0.07 -11.08
N ILE A 155 -19.06 0.64 -10.38
CA ILE A 155 -18.06 1.52 -10.98
C ILE A 155 -17.21 0.75 -11.99
N ILE A 156 -16.67 -0.41 -11.59
CA ILE A 156 -15.81 -1.22 -12.46
C ILE A 156 -16.58 -1.71 -13.68
N ASP A 157 -17.79 -2.25 -13.51
CA ASP A 157 -18.56 -2.80 -14.63
C ASP A 157 -18.97 -1.74 -15.66
N LYS A 158 -19.17 -0.49 -15.24
CA LYS A 158 -19.58 0.61 -16.13
C LYS A 158 -18.40 1.36 -16.75
N GLN A 159 -17.32 1.56 -16.01
CA GLN A 159 -16.22 2.45 -16.40
C GLN A 159 -14.96 1.68 -16.82
N TYR A 160 -14.82 0.44 -16.37
CA TYR A 160 -13.63 -0.42 -16.56
C TYR A 160 -14.03 -1.87 -16.88
N PRO A 161 -14.90 -2.10 -17.89
CA PRO A 161 -15.46 -3.42 -18.18
C PRO A 161 -14.41 -4.48 -18.50
N GLU A 162 -13.22 -4.07 -18.96
CA GLU A 162 -12.08 -4.96 -19.19
C GLU A 162 -11.56 -5.62 -17.90
N PHE A 163 -11.85 -5.04 -16.73
CA PHE A 163 -11.50 -5.60 -15.42
C PHE A 163 -12.63 -6.39 -14.76
N SER A 164 -13.85 -6.41 -15.32
CA SER A 164 -15.01 -7.08 -14.71
C SER A 164 -14.78 -8.56 -14.45
N ALA A 165 -14.12 -9.26 -15.37
CA ALA A 165 -13.81 -10.69 -15.20
C ALA A 165 -12.85 -10.92 -14.03
N ALA A 166 -11.75 -10.17 -13.96
CA ALA A 166 -10.76 -10.27 -12.88
C ALA A 166 -11.36 -9.87 -11.53
N LYS A 167 -12.16 -8.80 -11.49
CA LYS A 167 -12.91 -8.34 -10.32
C LYS A 167 -13.85 -9.44 -9.81
N ASN A 168 -14.66 -10.06 -10.68
CA ASN A 168 -15.58 -11.14 -10.30
C ASN A 168 -14.82 -12.37 -9.79
N GLU A 169 -13.71 -12.75 -10.44
CA GLU A 169 -12.85 -13.82 -9.97
C GLU A 169 -12.31 -13.55 -8.56
N TYR A 170 -11.84 -12.33 -8.31
CA TYR A 170 -11.32 -11.93 -7.00
C TYR A 170 -12.41 -11.88 -5.92
N PHE A 171 -13.53 -11.21 -6.19
CA PHE A 171 -14.62 -11.02 -5.20
C PHE A 171 -15.30 -12.34 -4.82
N CYS A 172 -15.48 -13.25 -5.78
CA CYS A 172 -16.01 -14.59 -5.54
C CYS A 172 -14.95 -15.55 -4.98
N GLY A 173 -13.67 -15.25 -5.15
CA GLY A 173 -12.55 -16.07 -4.72
C GLY A 173 -12.34 -16.10 -3.20
N ASN A 174 -11.49 -17.02 -2.75
CA ASN A 174 -11.24 -17.27 -1.32
C ASN A 174 -9.95 -16.64 -0.78
N LYS A 175 -9.17 -15.94 -1.61
CA LYS A 175 -7.88 -15.34 -1.23
C LYS A 175 -8.05 -13.83 -1.05
N ALA A 176 -8.15 -13.36 0.19
CA ALA A 176 -8.25 -11.94 0.50
C ALA A 176 -6.86 -11.37 0.79
N TYR A 177 -6.46 -10.34 0.03
CA TYR A 177 -5.25 -9.57 0.29
C TYR A 177 -5.61 -8.38 1.17
N PHE A 178 -4.82 -8.16 2.21
CA PHE A 178 -5.01 -7.06 3.17
C PHE A 178 -3.81 -6.14 3.11
N PHE A 179 -4.00 -4.92 3.61
CA PHE A 179 -3.00 -3.87 3.66
C PHE A 179 -2.70 -3.24 2.29
N ASN A 180 -2.56 -1.92 2.28
CA ASN A 180 -2.06 -1.16 1.13
C ASN A 180 -0.52 -1.25 1.08
N MET A 181 0.02 -2.46 1.05
CA MET A 181 1.46 -2.75 1.03
C MET A 181 1.83 -3.51 -0.23
N PHE A 182 2.88 -3.07 -0.91
CA PHE A 182 3.35 -3.70 -2.15
C PHE A 182 4.75 -3.23 -2.54
N VAL A 183 5.40 -3.93 -3.47
CA VAL A 183 6.56 -3.45 -4.22
C VAL A 183 6.35 -3.77 -5.69
N PHE A 184 6.33 -2.75 -6.53
CA PHE A 184 6.04 -2.83 -7.96
C PHE A 184 7.22 -2.31 -8.79
N LYS A 185 7.37 -2.82 -10.01
CA LYS A 185 8.12 -2.10 -11.05
C LYS A 185 7.49 -0.71 -11.25
N LYS A 186 8.31 0.32 -11.50
CA LYS A 186 7.84 1.72 -11.58
C LYS A 186 6.67 1.90 -12.56
N ASP A 187 6.72 1.26 -13.74
CA ASP A 187 5.63 1.31 -14.72
C ASP A 187 4.36 0.61 -14.24
N THR A 188 4.49 -0.52 -13.53
CA THR A 188 3.36 -1.22 -12.90
C THR A 188 2.73 -0.34 -11.82
N PHE A 189 3.54 0.36 -11.01
CA PHE A 189 3.05 1.30 -10.02
C PHE A 189 2.26 2.45 -10.65
N LYS A 190 2.77 3.03 -11.74
CA LYS A 190 2.07 4.08 -12.49
C LYS A 190 0.71 3.59 -12.99
N ARG A 191 0.67 2.45 -13.67
CA ARG A 191 -0.57 1.83 -14.16
C ARG A 191 -1.56 1.49 -13.05
N TYR A 192 -1.06 1.00 -11.90
CA TYR A 192 -1.88 0.75 -10.72
C TYR A 192 -2.54 2.05 -10.22
N CYS A 193 -1.78 3.14 -10.11
CA CYS A 193 -2.29 4.44 -9.66
C CYS A 193 -3.31 5.04 -10.65
N GLU A 194 -3.05 4.91 -11.96
CA GLU A 194 -3.96 5.33 -13.03
C GLU A 194 -5.29 4.57 -13.01
N LEU A 195 -5.32 3.35 -12.47
CA LEU A 195 -6.54 2.56 -12.28
C LEU A 195 -7.24 2.87 -10.94
N ILE A 196 -6.52 2.75 -9.83
CA ILE A 196 -7.13 2.73 -8.49
C ILE A 196 -7.69 4.11 -8.08
N PHE A 197 -6.99 5.21 -8.38
CA PHE A 197 -7.40 6.52 -7.88
C PHE A 197 -8.68 7.04 -8.53
N PRO A 198 -8.87 6.93 -9.86
CA PRO A 198 -10.17 7.26 -10.47
C PRO A 198 -11.34 6.47 -9.86
N ILE A 199 -11.15 5.16 -9.62
CA ILE A 199 -12.16 4.31 -8.97
C ILE A 199 -12.46 4.82 -7.55
N LEU A 200 -11.42 5.07 -6.74
CA LEU A 200 -11.59 5.56 -5.37
C LEU A 200 -12.25 6.94 -5.33
N PHE A 201 -11.93 7.85 -6.24
CA PHE A 201 -12.56 9.17 -6.32
C PHE A 201 -14.02 9.08 -6.76
N GLU A 202 -14.37 8.15 -7.64
CA GLU A 202 -15.78 7.93 -7.99
C GLU A 202 -16.55 7.29 -6.83
N TYR A 203 -15.94 6.33 -6.13
CA TYR A 203 -16.52 5.73 -4.93
C TYR A 203 -16.73 6.77 -3.82
N GLU A 204 -15.78 7.69 -3.61
CA GLU A 204 -15.88 8.80 -2.65
C GLU A 204 -17.16 9.63 -2.85
N LYS A 205 -17.55 9.88 -4.10
CA LYS A 205 -18.76 10.66 -4.43
C LYS A 205 -20.05 9.91 -4.10
N ARG A 206 -20.02 8.57 -4.14
CA ARG A 206 -21.20 7.70 -4.07
C ARG A 206 -21.41 7.05 -2.70
N ARG A 207 -20.35 6.95 -1.90
CA ARG A 207 -20.42 6.28 -0.59
C ARG A 207 -21.31 7.03 0.39
N LYS A 208 -21.94 6.28 1.29
CA LYS A 208 -22.88 6.81 2.29
C LYS A 208 -22.15 7.50 3.45
N ASN A 209 -21.13 6.84 4.00
CA ASN A 209 -20.37 7.33 5.15
C ASN A 209 -19.10 8.04 4.69
N LYS A 210 -19.07 9.38 4.72
CA LYS A 210 -17.91 10.14 4.24
C LYS A 210 -16.72 10.12 5.20
N ASP A 211 -16.98 9.93 6.49
CA ASP A 211 -15.97 9.98 7.54
C ASP A 211 -15.30 8.62 7.82
N GLU A 212 -15.84 7.54 7.26
CA GLU A 212 -15.32 6.19 7.49
C GLU A 212 -14.11 5.90 6.60
N ARG A 213 -13.13 5.14 7.09
CA ARG A 213 -11.99 4.68 6.28
C ARG A 213 -12.45 3.96 5.00
N MET A 214 -11.80 4.24 3.86
CA MET A 214 -12.02 3.53 2.60
C MET A 214 -11.33 2.17 2.59
N PHE A 215 -11.88 1.19 3.33
CA PHE A 215 -11.36 -0.18 3.31
C PHE A 215 -11.42 -0.83 1.92
N VAL A 216 -12.24 -0.29 1.01
CA VAL A 216 -12.31 -0.72 -0.39
C VAL A 216 -10.97 -0.57 -1.13
N SER A 217 -10.04 0.28 -0.67
CA SER A 217 -8.72 0.41 -1.33
C SER A 217 -7.85 -0.85 -1.19
N GLU A 218 -8.16 -1.71 -0.22
CA GLU A 218 -7.47 -2.99 0.01
C GLU A 218 -8.10 -4.14 -0.80
N ARG A 219 -9.11 -3.87 -1.65
CA ARG A 219 -9.80 -4.85 -2.48
C ARG A 219 -9.61 -4.49 -3.94
#